data_AF-A0A445DNB3-F1
#
_entry.id   AF-A0A445DNB3-F1
#
_cell.length_a   1.000
_cell.length_b   1.000
_cell.length_c   1.000
_cell.angle_alpha   90.00
_cell.angle_beta   90.00
_cell.angle_gamma   90.00
#
_symmetry.space_group_name_H-M   'P 1'
#
loop_
_entity.id
_entity.type
_entity.pdbx_description
1 polymer ?
#
loop_
_entity_poly.entity_id
_entity_poly.type
_entity_poly.pdbx_seq_one_letter_code
_entity_poly.pdbx_strand_id
1 'polypeptide(L)'
;MQVQSFIHPRPFSFLLQVLSSQEPVDVDDIVESDIDLDDSDLVEPDNDPPLKVLYKLDQAVEQLTEAILLNPHSAILYATRASVLLKLKKPNAAVCDADTALKINQDSAKGYKVRGMARAMLGLWEEAASDLHVASKLDYDEDIGMALKKVEPNVRKIEDHRRKYERLRKHKEEKRAELKKQEAAEAQVQEALSALKDGQVIGIHSAFELEKKLNAASKTSRLAILYFTAAWCGPCRFISPVYTNLAGKYPKVVFLKVDIDEAADVAGRWNVASVPTFFFIKNGREVDSVVGADNNALERKIAQHASPL
;
A
#
# COMPACT_ATOMS: atom_id res chain seq x y z
N MET A 1 -3.34 -30.44 65.66
CA MET A 1 -3.79 -29.35 64.76
C MET A 1 -2.65 -29.11 63.78
N GLN A 2 -2.53 -29.77 62.62
CA GLN A 2 -3.42 -29.67 61.44
C GLN A 2 -3.85 -28.21 61.26
N VAL A 3 -3.46 -27.47 60.22
CA VAL A 3 -3.50 -27.81 58.79
C VAL A 3 -2.38 -27.09 58.02
N GLN A 4 -1.94 -27.73 56.94
CA GLN A 4 -0.96 -27.32 55.93
C GLN A 4 -1.49 -26.23 54.98
N SER A 5 -0.58 -25.43 54.40
CA SER A 5 -0.55 -24.97 52.99
C SER A 5 0.62 -23.97 52.87
N PHE A 6 1.81 -24.36 52.39
CA PHE A 6 2.22 -24.51 50.98
C PHE A 6 1.62 -23.47 50.04
N ILE A 7 2.43 -22.49 49.61
CA ILE A 7 2.98 -22.36 48.25
C ILE A 7 3.97 -21.17 48.23
N HIS A 8 5.19 -21.44 47.77
CA HIS A 8 6.27 -20.49 47.50
C HIS A 8 6.19 -19.97 46.04
N PRO A 9 6.95 -18.92 45.68
CA PRO A 9 6.57 -17.96 44.64
C PRO A 9 7.05 -18.32 43.22
N ARG A 10 6.58 -17.51 42.25
CA ARG A 10 6.98 -17.31 40.82
C ARG A 10 6.01 -17.92 39.79
N PRO A 11 6.07 -17.50 38.51
CA PRO A 11 5.87 -16.16 37.92
C PRO A 11 4.79 -16.22 36.79
N PHE A 12 4.65 -15.14 36.02
CA PHE A 12 3.91 -14.99 34.74
C PHE A 12 2.41 -14.64 34.74
N SER A 13 2.16 -13.47 34.12
CA SER A 13 1.09 -13.18 33.16
C SER A 13 -0.35 -13.02 33.67
N PHE A 14 -0.85 -11.78 33.71
CA PHE A 14 -1.85 -11.28 32.74
C PHE A 14 -2.27 -9.84 33.08
N LEU A 15 -2.61 -9.08 32.04
CA LEU A 15 -3.23 -7.74 32.03
C LEU A 15 -2.30 -6.52 32.22
N LEU A 16 -1.45 -6.28 31.23
CA LEU A 16 -1.55 -5.00 30.53
C LEU A 16 -1.65 -5.23 29.02
N GLN A 17 -2.61 -4.53 28.46
CA GLN A 17 -3.22 -4.67 27.17
C GLN A 17 -2.32 -4.08 26.08
N VAL A 18 -2.02 -4.87 25.06
CA VAL A 18 -1.65 -4.44 23.69
C VAL A 18 -0.50 -3.42 23.61
N LEU A 19 0.74 -3.90 23.74
CA LEU A 19 1.93 -3.25 23.19
C LEU A 19 2.87 -4.32 22.64
N SER A 20 2.75 -4.62 21.34
CA SER A 20 3.88 -5.03 20.48
C SER A 20 3.39 -5.25 19.04
N SER A 21 2.86 -4.19 18.45
CA SER A 21 2.77 -4.03 16.99
C SER A 21 2.92 -2.54 16.68
N GLN A 22 3.93 -1.92 17.28
CA GLN A 22 4.58 -0.83 16.61
C GLN A 22 5.46 -1.51 15.56
N GLU A 23 4.93 -1.61 14.34
CA GLU A 23 5.82 -1.68 13.18
C GLU A 23 6.86 -0.58 13.38
N PRO A 24 8.16 -0.85 13.20
CA PRO A 24 9.14 0.23 13.20
C PRO A 24 8.69 1.19 12.10
N VAL A 25 8.20 2.35 12.53
CA VAL A 25 8.06 3.49 11.63
C VAL A 25 9.50 3.76 11.26
N ASP A 26 9.90 3.42 10.04
CA ASP A 26 11.23 3.75 9.53
C ASP A 26 11.42 5.25 9.72
N VAL A 27 12.16 5.58 10.79
CA VAL A 27 12.43 6.94 11.26
C VAL A 27 13.43 7.67 10.35
N ASP A 28 13.86 7.00 9.28
CA ASP A 28 14.82 7.49 8.29
C ASP A 28 14.16 8.20 7.09
N ASP A 29 12.82 8.31 7.05
CA ASP A 29 12.09 9.13 6.06
C ASP A 29 11.37 10.32 6.73
N ILE A 30 11.89 10.80 7.87
CA ILE A 30 11.77 12.24 8.15
C ILE A 30 12.46 12.88 6.97
N VAL A 31 11.67 13.46 6.06
CA VAL A 31 12.16 14.32 5.00
C VAL A 31 13.05 15.35 5.69
N GLU A 32 14.36 15.11 5.64
CA GLU A 32 15.35 16.16 5.85
C GLU A 32 14.87 17.28 4.94
N SER A 33 14.55 18.39 5.59
CA SER A 33 14.26 19.64 4.98
C SER A 33 15.54 20.10 4.28
N ASP A 34 15.88 19.47 3.16
CA ASP A 34 16.77 20.02 2.13
C ASP A 34 15.99 21.06 1.33
N ILE A 35 15.31 21.94 2.05
CA ILE A 35 15.11 23.29 1.60
C ILE A 35 16.29 24.02 2.23
N ASP A 36 17.44 23.94 1.55
CA ASP A 36 18.40 25.04 1.64
C ASP A 36 17.64 26.26 1.12
N LEU A 37 16.94 26.95 2.03
CA LEU A 37 16.55 28.33 1.83
C LEU A 37 17.88 29.06 1.73
N ASP A 38 18.31 29.25 0.49
CA ASP A 38 19.40 30.15 0.15
C ASP A 38 18.96 31.55 0.59
N ASP A 39 19.22 31.86 1.85
CA ASP A 39 18.90 33.13 2.51
C ASP A 39 19.88 34.24 2.07
N SER A 40 20.64 34.00 0.99
CA SER A 40 21.71 34.88 0.53
C SER A 40 21.26 36.05 -0.33
N ASP A 41 19.97 36.16 -0.68
CA ASP A 41 19.46 37.26 -1.53
C ASP A 41 18.22 38.01 -0.97
N LEU A 42 17.93 37.93 0.33
CA LEU A 42 17.02 38.89 0.99
C LEU A 42 17.76 40.15 1.44
N VAL A 43 18.48 40.79 0.51
CA VAL A 43 18.66 42.25 0.62
C VAL A 43 17.38 42.86 0.08
N GLU A 44 16.37 43.07 0.95
CA GLU A 44 15.34 44.06 0.63
C GLU A 44 16.10 45.38 0.38
N PRO A 45 16.09 45.96 -0.83
CA PRO A 45 16.57 47.32 -0.97
C PRO A 45 15.74 48.18 -0.01
N ASP A 46 16.40 49.02 0.80
CA ASP A 46 15.80 50.02 1.70
C ASP A 46 14.82 50.92 0.92
N ASN A 47 13.62 50.39 0.66
CA ASN A 47 12.46 51.03 0.06
C ASN A 47 11.40 51.19 1.13
N ASP A 48 11.82 51.36 2.39
CA ASP A 48 10.91 51.74 3.44
C ASP A 48 10.28 53.08 3.06
N PRO A 49 8.94 53.13 2.96
CA PRO A 49 8.26 54.36 2.59
C PRO A 49 8.65 55.45 3.60
N PRO A 50 8.92 56.68 3.16
CA PRO A 50 9.27 57.76 4.07
C PRO A 50 8.25 57.83 5.22
N LEU A 51 8.70 58.07 6.45
CA LEU A 51 7.81 58.10 7.65
C LEU A 51 6.56 58.97 7.47
N LYS A 52 6.69 60.06 6.68
CA LYS A 52 5.58 60.96 6.31
C LYS A 52 4.51 60.31 5.44
N VAL A 53 4.87 59.32 4.61
CA VAL A 53 3.96 58.51 3.80
C VAL A 53 3.24 57.49 4.67
N LEU A 54 3.95 56.80 5.57
CA LEU A 54 3.34 55.86 6.52
C LEU A 54 2.29 56.55 7.39
N TYR A 55 2.63 57.72 7.95
CA TYR A 55 1.69 58.54 8.73
C TYR A 55 0.41 58.89 7.96
N LYS A 56 0.53 59.23 6.67
CA LYS A 56 -0.64 59.51 5.82
C LYS A 56 -1.48 58.27 5.53
N LEU A 57 -0.86 57.10 5.43
CA LEU A 57 -1.57 55.83 5.22
C LEU A 57 -2.30 55.39 6.49
N ASP A 58 -1.71 55.56 7.68
CA ASP A 58 -2.38 55.26 8.94
C ASP A 58 -3.60 56.18 9.16
N GLN A 59 -3.48 57.49 8.89
CA GLN A 59 -4.63 58.41 8.89
C GLN A 59 -5.72 57.97 7.90
N ALA A 60 -5.35 57.47 6.72
CA ALA A 60 -6.31 56.97 5.76
C ALA A 60 -7.05 55.72 6.26
N VAL A 61 -6.37 54.83 7.00
CA VAL A 61 -7.02 53.67 7.66
C VAL A 61 -8.01 54.13 8.73
N GLU A 62 -7.67 55.14 9.53
CA GLU A 62 -8.57 55.71 10.55
C GLU A 62 -9.83 56.30 9.91
N GLN A 63 -9.67 57.16 8.90
CA GLN A 63 -10.78 57.77 8.17
C GLN A 63 -11.68 56.72 7.48
N LEU A 64 -11.08 55.69 6.88
CA LEU A 64 -11.83 54.58 6.28
C LEU A 64 -12.57 53.77 7.34
N THR A 65 -11.99 53.64 8.54
CA THR A 65 -12.65 52.95 9.67
C THR A 65 -13.86 53.74 10.16
N GLU A 66 -13.74 55.06 10.33
CA GLU A 66 -14.89 55.93 10.65
C GLU A 66 -15.97 55.86 9.57
N ALA A 67 -15.59 55.89 8.29
CA ALA A 67 -16.53 55.76 7.17
C ALA A 67 -17.25 54.39 7.18
N ILE A 68 -16.56 53.31 7.53
CA ILE A 68 -17.16 51.97 7.67
C ILE A 68 -18.16 51.93 8.83
N LEU A 69 -17.88 52.62 9.94
CA LEU A 69 -18.83 52.72 11.06
C LEU A 69 -20.13 53.44 10.64
N LEU A 70 -20.03 54.42 9.75
CA LEU A 70 -21.19 55.13 9.19
C LEU A 70 -21.93 54.31 8.12
N ASN A 71 -21.22 53.48 7.35
CA ASN A 71 -21.81 52.59 6.33
C ASN A 71 -21.18 51.19 6.36
N PRO A 72 -21.65 50.30 7.24
CA PRO A 72 -21.08 48.96 7.42
C PRO A 72 -21.30 47.99 6.26
N HIS A 73 -22.18 48.32 5.30
CA HIS A 73 -22.51 47.45 4.16
C HIS A 73 -21.85 47.92 2.86
N SER A 74 -20.81 48.76 2.94
CA SER A 74 -20.09 49.22 1.75
C SER A 74 -18.86 48.34 1.44
N ALA A 75 -18.99 47.44 0.47
CA ALA A 75 -17.88 46.61 -0.01
C ALA A 75 -16.66 47.43 -0.47
N ILE A 76 -16.91 48.61 -1.06
CA ILE A 76 -15.86 49.49 -1.58
C ILE A 76 -15.00 50.05 -0.44
N LEU A 77 -15.59 50.39 0.71
CA LEU A 77 -14.85 50.90 1.86
C LEU A 77 -13.90 49.84 2.41
N TYR A 78 -14.39 48.61 2.63
CA TYR A 78 -13.56 47.49 3.06
C TYR A 78 -12.44 47.17 2.05
N ALA A 79 -12.75 47.06 0.76
CA ALA A 79 -11.74 46.80 -0.28
C ALA A 79 -10.69 47.92 -0.39
N THR A 80 -11.09 49.17 -0.13
CA THR A 80 -10.18 50.32 -0.13
C THR A 80 -9.30 50.33 1.11
N ARG A 81 -9.85 50.03 2.29
CA ARG A 81 -9.06 49.89 3.53
C ARG A 81 -8.07 48.74 3.42
N ALA A 82 -8.48 47.60 2.87
CA ALA A 82 -7.61 46.47 2.58
C ALA A 82 -6.42 46.86 1.67
N SER A 83 -6.66 47.68 0.64
CA SER A 83 -5.59 48.16 -0.26
C SER A 83 -4.59 49.08 0.46
N VAL A 84 -5.06 49.92 1.39
CA VAL A 84 -4.17 50.74 2.23
C VAL A 84 -3.37 49.88 3.21
N LEU A 85 -4.01 48.85 3.79
CA LEU A 85 -3.35 47.90 4.69
C LEU A 85 -2.24 47.09 3.99
N LEU A 86 -2.40 46.75 2.71
CA LEU A 86 -1.32 46.18 1.90
C LEU A 86 -0.11 47.11 1.79
N LYS A 87 -0.34 48.40 1.53
CA LYS A 87 0.74 49.40 1.47
C LYS A 87 1.46 49.57 2.82
N LEU A 88 0.76 49.29 3.92
CA LEU A 88 1.30 49.26 5.28
C LEU A 88 1.97 47.92 5.64
N LYS A 89 2.16 46.99 4.69
CA LYS A 89 2.69 45.64 4.92
C LYS A 89 1.91 44.87 6.01
N LYS A 90 0.57 45.06 6.10
CA LYS A 90 -0.34 44.36 7.04
C LYS A 90 -1.24 43.35 6.30
N PRO A 91 -0.70 42.26 5.73
CA PRO A 91 -1.43 41.37 4.83
C PRO A 91 -2.59 40.61 5.51
N ASN A 92 -2.44 40.16 6.76
CA ASN A 92 -3.51 39.45 7.47
C ASN A 92 -4.76 40.33 7.66
N ALA A 93 -4.56 41.61 8.03
CA ALA A 93 -5.66 42.57 8.16
C ALA A 93 -6.30 42.88 6.79
N ALA A 94 -5.48 42.98 5.75
CA ALA A 94 -5.96 43.18 4.38
C ALA A 94 -6.81 41.99 3.88
N VAL A 95 -6.44 40.74 4.20
CA VAL A 95 -7.26 39.56 3.86
C VAL A 95 -8.62 39.64 4.57
N CYS A 96 -8.66 39.96 5.87
CA CYS A 96 -9.93 40.08 6.61
C CYS A 96 -10.87 41.13 5.99
N ASP A 97 -10.35 42.31 5.64
CA ASP A 97 -11.14 43.35 5.01
C ASP A 97 -11.59 42.96 3.60
N ALA A 98 -10.72 42.33 2.82
CA ALA A 98 -11.06 41.86 1.48
C ALA A 98 -12.12 40.73 1.51
N ASP A 99 -12.05 39.82 2.47
CA ASP A 99 -13.09 38.82 2.70
C ASP A 99 -14.42 39.45 3.07
N THR A 100 -14.40 40.49 3.90
CA THR A 100 -15.63 41.24 4.25
C THR A 100 -16.19 41.96 3.02
N ALA A 101 -15.34 42.57 2.20
CA ALA A 101 -15.74 43.20 0.95
C ALA A 101 -16.40 42.19 -0.01
N LEU A 102 -15.83 40.99 -0.14
CA LEU A 102 -16.34 39.93 -1.02
C LEU A 102 -17.61 39.25 -0.49
N LYS A 103 -17.79 39.20 0.84
CA LYS A 103 -19.07 38.77 1.44
C LYS A 103 -20.20 39.74 1.11
N ILE A 104 -19.91 41.05 1.09
CA ILE A 104 -20.90 42.09 0.76
C ILE A 104 -21.14 42.14 -0.75
N ASN A 105 -20.08 42.11 -1.57
CA ASN A 105 -20.15 42.10 -3.03
C ASN A 105 -19.21 41.03 -3.60
N GLN A 106 -19.79 39.92 -4.04
CA GLN A 106 -19.05 38.78 -4.58
C GLN A 106 -18.38 39.09 -5.92
N ASP A 107 -18.85 40.10 -6.67
CA ASP A 107 -18.30 40.48 -7.98
C ASP A 107 -17.29 41.63 -7.87
N SER A 108 -16.73 41.87 -6.67
CA SER A 108 -15.76 42.93 -6.45
C SER A 108 -14.37 42.54 -6.97
N ALA A 109 -14.03 42.98 -8.18
CA ALA A 109 -12.69 42.80 -8.76
C ALA A 109 -11.58 43.32 -7.82
N LYS A 110 -11.79 44.49 -7.19
CA LYS A 110 -10.86 45.07 -6.20
C LYS A 110 -10.72 44.20 -4.95
N GLY A 111 -11.80 43.58 -4.49
CA GLY A 111 -11.79 42.64 -3.36
C GLY A 111 -10.88 41.45 -3.64
N TYR A 112 -11.06 40.80 -4.80
CA TYR A 112 -10.20 39.70 -5.23
C TYR A 112 -8.75 40.13 -5.45
N LYS A 113 -8.50 41.27 -6.12
CA LYS A 113 -7.15 41.81 -6.34
C LYS A 113 -6.39 41.96 -5.03
N VAL A 114 -6.99 42.63 -4.06
CA VAL A 114 -6.35 42.91 -2.77
C VAL A 114 -6.16 41.64 -1.94
N ARG A 115 -7.14 40.72 -1.94
CA ARG A 115 -7.02 39.44 -1.24
C ARG A 115 -5.91 38.57 -1.83
N GLY A 116 -5.85 38.48 -3.16
CA GLY A 116 -4.82 37.73 -3.88
C GLY A 116 -3.42 38.28 -3.64
N MET A 117 -3.25 39.62 -3.68
CA MET A 117 -1.99 40.26 -3.34
C MET A 117 -1.58 40.03 -1.86
N ALA A 118 -2.53 40.10 -0.92
CA ALA A 118 -2.27 39.85 0.49
C ALA A 118 -1.85 38.40 0.75
N ARG A 119 -2.52 37.44 0.10
CA ARG A 119 -2.17 36.01 0.15
C ARG A 119 -0.79 35.73 -0.45
N ALA A 120 -0.43 36.41 -1.55
CA ALA A 120 0.92 36.32 -2.12
C ALA A 120 2.00 36.78 -1.12
N MET A 121 1.75 37.86 -0.36
CA MET A 121 2.67 38.30 0.72
C MET A 121 2.79 37.30 1.87
N LEU A 122 1.78 36.44 2.07
CA LEU A 122 1.78 35.39 3.08
C LEU A 122 2.35 34.05 2.57
N GLY A 123 2.80 33.98 1.31
CA GLY A 123 3.27 32.74 0.69
C GLY A 123 2.16 31.76 0.29
N LEU A 124 0.89 32.20 0.35
CA LEU A 124 -0.29 31.43 -0.05
C LEU A 124 -0.48 31.52 -1.57
N TRP A 125 0.47 30.95 -2.32
CA TRP A 125 0.61 31.17 -3.76
C TRP A 125 -0.57 30.62 -4.57
N GLU A 126 -1.09 29.43 -4.22
CA GLU A 126 -2.21 28.80 -4.94
C GLU A 126 -3.50 29.64 -4.77
N GLU A 127 -3.86 30.05 -3.55
CA GLU A 127 -5.03 30.89 -3.33
C GLU A 127 -4.85 32.30 -3.91
N ALA A 128 -3.63 32.84 -3.86
CA ALA A 128 -3.29 34.12 -4.46
C ALA A 128 -3.51 34.11 -5.98
N ALA A 129 -3.01 33.09 -6.69
CA ALA A 129 -3.19 32.97 -8.14
C ALA A 129 -4.68 32.87 -8.51
N SER A 130 -5.43 32.06 -7.76
CA SER A 130 -6.87 31.90 -7.96
C SER A 130 -7.61 33.24 -7.86
N ASP A 131 -7.38 33.98 -6.78
CA ASP A 131 -8.00 35.30 -6.57
C ASP A 131 -7.59 36.30 -7.66
N LEU A 132 -6.31 36.36 -8.03
CA LEU A 132 -5.81 37.27 -9.05
C LEU A 132 -6.36 36.94 -10.44
N HIS A 133 -6.54 35.66 -10.78
CA HIS A 133 -7.21 35.27 -12.02
C HIS A 133 -8.69 35.65 -12.04
N VAL A 134 -9.40 35.51 -10.91
CA VAL A 134 -10.79 35.97 -10.80
C VAL A 134 -10.85 37.49 -10.94
N ALA A 135 -9.97 38.22 -10.26
CA ALA A 135 -9.87 39.67 -10.36
C ALA A 135 -9.63 40.11 -11.81
N SER A 136 -8.65 39.50 -12.49
CA SER A 136 -8.29 39.78 -13.89
C SER A 136 -9.45 39.53 -14.87
N LYS A 137 -10.30 38.52 -14.59
CA LYS A 137 -11.49 38.23 -15.39
C LYS A 137 -12.60 39.26 -15.20
N LEU A 138 -12.73 39.79 -13.98
CA LEU A 138 -13.76 40.78 -13.64
C LEU A 138 -13.36 42.19 -14.12
N ASP A 139 -12.10 42.57 -13.89
CA ASP A 139 -11.56 43.86 -14.31
C ASP A 139 -10.08 43.71 -14.65
N TYR A 140 -9.70 44.19 -15.84
CA TYR A 140 -8.32 44.15 -16.28
C TYR A 140 -7.55 45.30 -15.63
N ASP A 141 -6.47 44.95 -14.93
CA ASP A 141 -5.61 45.90 -14.24
C ASP A 141 -4.15 45.43 -14.37
N GLU A 142 -3.26 46.33 -14.74
CA GLU A 142 -1.85 46.01 -15.00
C GLU A 142 -1.14 45.45 -13.76
N ASP A 143 -1.51 45.91 -12.56
CA ASP A 143 -0.93 45.41 -11.31
C ASP A 143 -1.31 43.95 -11.07
N ILE A 144 -2.49 43.51 -11.50
CA ILE A 144 -2.92 42.10 -11.40
C ILE A 144 -2.00 41.24 -12.28
N GLY A 145 -1.71 41.70 -13.50
CA GLY A 145 -0.79 41.01 -14.40
C GLY A 145 0.63 40.93 -13.84
N MET A 146 1.13 42.00 -13.23
CA MET A 146 2.43 42.00 -12.55
C MET A 146 2.45 41.05 -11.34
N ALA A 147 1.38 40.99 -10.56
CA ALA A 147 1.26 40.07 -9.43
C ALA A 147 1.23 38.61 -9.89
N LEU A 148 0.45 38.28 -10.93
CA LEU A 148 0.39 36.93 -11.50
C LEU A 148 1.76 36.44 -11.99
N LYS A 149 2.54 37.31 -12.66
CA LYS A 149 3.92 36.97 -13.08
C LYS A 149 4.83 36.55 -11.92
N LYS A 150 4.60 37.05 -10.71
CA LYS A 150 5.34 36.67 -9.50
C LYS A 150 4.79 35.41 -8.84
N VAL A 151 3.47 35.24 -8.83
CA VAL A 151 2.79 34.15 -8.13
C VAL A 151 2.84 32.83 -8.93
N GLU A 152 2.61 32.87 -10.24
CA GLU A 152 2.49 31.68 -11.09
C GLU A 152 3.72 30.75 -11.05
N PRO A 153 4.98 31.23 -11.09
CA PRO A 153 6.13 30.34 -10.98
C PRO A 153 6.18 29.57 -9.66
N ASN A 154 5.76 30.19 -8.55
CA ASN A 154 5.73 29.55 -7.24
C ASN A 154 4.62 28.49 -7.16
N VAL A 155 3.45 28.76 -7.73
CA VAL A 155 2.38 27.76 -7.88
C VAL A 155 2.87 26.53 -8.67
N ARG A 156 3.53 26.75 -9.81
CA ARG A 156 4.07 25.66 -10.62
C ARG A 156 5.10 24.81 -9.86
N LYS A 157 6.00 25.45 -9.09
CA LYS A 157 6.96 24.73 -8.23
C LYS A 157 6.27 23.84 -7.20
N ILE A 158 5.21 24.35 -6.55
CA ILE A 158 4.42 23.59 -5.57
C ILE A 158 3.72 22.41 -6.24
N GLU A 159 3.10 22.64 -7.40
CA GLU A 159 2.43 21.58 -8.17
C GLU A 159 3.41 20.48 -8.61
N ASP A 160 4.58 20.87 -9.13
CA ASP A 160 5.59 19.94 -9.60
C ASP A 160 6.20 19.12 -8.45
N HIS A 161 6.45 19.75 -7.31
CA HIS A 161 6.86 19.06 -6.08
C HIS A 161 5.81 18.05 -5.65
N ARG A 162 4.54 18.46 -5.50
CA ARG A 162 3.43 17.56 -5.13
C ARG A 162 3.32 16.36 -6.08
N ARG A 163 3.40 16.59 -7.40
CA ARG A 163 3.39 15.52 -8.41
C ARG A 163 4.59 14.58 -8.28
N LYS A 164 5.80 15.10 -8.00
CA LYS A 164 6.99 14.29 -7.78
C LYS A 164 6.81 13.36 -6.58
N TYR A 165 6.34 13.87 -5.45
CA TYR A 165 6.17 13.07 -4.24
C TYR A 165 5.00 12.09 -4.33
N GLU A 166 3.92 12.45 -5.03
CA GLU A 166 2.83 11.53 -5.31
C GLU A 166 3.29 10.33 -6.14
N ARG A 167 4.10 10.56 -7.19
CA ARG A 167 4.72 9.49 -7.99
C ARG A 167 5.64 8.62 -7.15
N LEU A 168 6.48 9.23 -6.30
CA LEU A 168 7.42 8.50 -5.46
C LEU A 168 6.68 7.62 -4.44
N ARG A 169 5.64 8.15 -3.80
CA ARG A 169 4.78 7.41 -2.86
C ARG A 169 4.10 6.24 -3.56
N LYS A 170 3.49 6.47 -4.72
CA LYS A 170 2.85 5.42 -5.52
C LYS A 170 3.84 4.32 -5.90
N HIS A 171 5.04 4.68 -6.35
CA HIS A 171 6.09 3.72 -6.67
C HIS A 171 6.56 2.91 -5.44
N LYS A 172 6.73 3.55 -4.27
CA LYS A 172 7.06 2.86 -3.01
C LYS A 172 5.94 1.88 -2.60
N GLU A 173 4.67 2.30 -2.70
CA GLU A 173 3.50 1.47 -2.40
C GLU A 173 3.38 0.27 -3.36
N GLU A 174 3.57 0.49 -4.67
CA GLU A 174 3.60 -0.57 -5.68
C GLU A 174 4.73 -1.57 -5.43
N LYS A 175 5.93 -1.09 -5.13
CA LYS A 175 7.08 -1.96 -4.80
C LYS A 175 6.83 -2.77 -3.52
N ARG A 176 6.27 -2.17 -2.46
CA ARG A 176 5.91 -2.88 -1.23
C ARG A 176 4.81 -3.91 -1.48
N ALA A 177 3.81 -3.58 -2.29
CA ALA A 177 2.75 -4.50 -2.66
C ALA A 177 3.27 -5.69 -3.48
N GLU A 178 4.21 -5.45 -4.40
CA GLU A 178 4.84 -6.49 -5.20
C GLU A 178 5.70 -7.42 -4.33
N LEU A 179 6.54 -6.87 -3.45
CA LEU A 179 7.31 -7.68 -2.49
C LEU A 179 6.41 -8.53 -1.60
N LYS A 180 5.32 -7.95 -1.06
CA LYS A 180 4.36 -8.70 -0.24
C LYS A 180 3.66 -9.82 -1.03
N LYS A 181 3.38 -9.61 -2.32
CA LYS A 181 2.84 -10.68 -3.19
C LYS A 181 3.85 -11.78 -3.42
N GLN A 182 5.12 -11.44 -3.66
CA GLN A 182 6.21 -12.40 -3.83
C GLN A 182 6.42 -13.22 -2.56
N GLU A 183 6.54 -12.57 -1.39
CA GLU A 183 6.65 -13.24 -0.09
C GLU A 183 5.45 -14.17 0.18
N ALA A 184 4.23 -13.73 -0.13
CA ALA A 184 3.04 -14.57 0.03
C ALA A 184 3.04 -15.77 -0.94
N ALA A 185 3.49 -15.59 -2.18
CA ALA A 185 3.63 -16.67 -3.14
C ALA A 185 4.72 -17.67 -2.71
N GLU A 186 5.88 -17.19 -2.26
CA GLU A 186 6.97 -18.00 -1.72
C GLU A 186 6.53 -18.77 -0.47
N ALA A 187 5.81 -18.12 0.46
CA ALA A 187 5.25 -18.79 1.64
C ALA A 187 4.27 -19.90 1.26
N GLN A 188 3.40 -19.68 0.26
CA GLN A 188 2.49 -20.72 -0.24
C GLN A 188 3.22 -21.89 -0.90
N VAL A 189 4.29 -21.61 -1.66
CA VAL A 189 5.14 -22.65 -2.26
C VAL A 189 5.85 -23.45 -1.17
N GLN A 190 6.38 -22.77 -0.15
CA GLN A 190 7.07 -23.41 0.98
C GLN A 190 6.10 -24.26 1.81
N GLU A 191 4.87 -23.77 2.05
CA GLU A 191 3.82 -24.54 2.71
C GLU A 191 3.47 -25.79 1.89
N ALA A 192 3.30 -25.64 0.57
CA ALA A 192 3.04 -26.77 -0.34
C ALA A 192 4.19 -27.79 -0.32
N LEU A 193 5.45 -27.34 -0.31
CA LEU A 193 6.62 -28.23 -0.17
C LEU A 193 6.64 -28.95 1.18
N SER A 194 6.34 -28.25 2.28
CA SER A 194 6.30 -28.85 3.63
C SER A 194 5.18 -29.89 3.79
N ALA A 195 4.10 -29.75 3.02
CA ALA A 195 3.03 -30.73 2.97
C ALA A 195 3.45 -32.02 2.25
N LEU A 196 4.50 -31.99 1.43
CA LEU A 196 5.06 -33.14 0.74
C LEU A 196 6.22 -33.72 1.58
N LYS A 197 6.42 -35.03 1.54
CA LYS A 197 7.51 -35.71 2.25
C LYS A 197 8.46 -36.32 1.24
N ASP A 198 9.60 -35.66 1.03
CA ASP A 198 10.63 -36.14 0.11
C ASP A 198 11.16 -37.49 0.58
N GLY A 199 11.31 -38.42 -0.37
CA GLY A 199 11.87 -39.74 -0.07
C GLY A 199 10.91 -40.72 0.62
N GLN A 200 9.65 -40.33 0.87
CA GLN A 200 8.72 -41.11 1.69
C GLN A 200 7.38 -41.35 0.98
N VAL A 201 6.73 -42.46 1.35
CA VAL A 201 5.37 -42.78 0.94
C VAL A 201 4.39 -42.15 1.93
N ILE A 202 3.43 -41.37 1.42
CA ILE A 202 2.38 -40.71 2.19
C ILE A 202 1.11 -41.55 2.09
N GLY A 203 0.62 -42.07 3.22
CA GLY A 203 -0.69 -42.73 3.30
C GLY A 203 -1.83 -41.70 3.21
N ILE A 204 -2.86 -42.02 2.44
CA ILE A 204 -4.03 -41.18 2.19
C ILE A 204 -5.27 -41.90 2.70
N HIS A 205 -6.04 -41.23 3.55
CA HIS A 205 -7.21 -41.83 4.22
C HIS A 205 -8.54 -41.14 3.88
N SER A 206 -8.52 -40.14 2.99
CA SER A 206 -9.73 -39.44 2.53
C SER A 206 -9.50 -38.73 1.20
N ALA A 207 -10.57 -38.44 0.47
CA ALA A 207 -10.50 -37.64 -0.75
C ALA A 207 -9.96 -36.21 -0.52
N PHE A 208 -10.30 -35.59 0.62
CA PHE A 208 -9.80 -34.26 0.96
C PHE A 208 -8.27 -34.24 1.15
N GLU A 209 -7.73 -35.26 1.83
CA GLU A 209 -6.28 -35.39 2.00
C GLU A 209 -5.59 -35.60 0.65
N LEU A 210 -6.15 -36.44 -0.22
CA LEU A 210 -5.65 -36.67 -1.57
C LEU A 210 -5.59 -35.38 -2.37
N GLU A 211 -6.71 -34.65 -2.44
CA GLU A 211 -6.81 -33.39 -3.18
C GLU A 211 -5.78 -32.37 -2.67
N LYS A 212 -5.59 -32.26 -1.34
CA LYS A 212 -4.57 -31.38 -0.76
C LYS A 212 -3.15 -31.75 -1.23
N LYS A 213 -2.78 -33.03 -1.26
CA LYS A 213 -1.45 -33.47 -1.71
C LYS A 213 -1.25 -33.31 -3.22
N LEU A 214 -2.25 -33.63 -4.02
CA LEU A 214 -2.20 -33.43 -5.47
C LEU A 214 -2.10 -31.96 -5.84
N ASN A 215 -2.84 -31.08 -5.14
CA ASN A 215 -2.74 -29.63 -5.31
C ASN A 215 -1.35 -29.12 -4.94
N ALA A 216 -0.76 -29.59 -3.84
CA ALA A 216 0.60 -29.24 -3.45
C ALA A 216 1.65 -29.71 -4.47
N ALA A 217 1.51 -30.94 -4.99
CA ALA A 217 2.37 -31.46 -6.05
C ALA A 217 2.27 -30.63 -7.34
N SER A 218 1.05 -30.24 -7.73
CA SER A 218 0.82 -29.38 -8.90
C SER A 218 1.43 -27.98 -8.73
N LYS A 219 1.25 -27.33 -7.57
CA LYS A 219 1.84 -26.02 -7.27
C LYS A 219 3.37 -26.03 -7.31
N THR A 220 3.97 -27.16 -6.96
CA THR A 220 5.43 -27.35 -6.94
C THR A 220 5.96 -28.00 -8.22
N SER A 221 5.12 -28.19 -9.25
CA SER A 221 5.46 -28.83 -10.53
C SER A 221 6.09 -30.22 -10.38
N ARG A 222 5.68 -30.98 -9.36
CA ARG A 222 6.18 -32.32 -9.06
C ARG A 222 5.24 -33.39 -9.64
N LEU A 223 5.83 -34.49 -10.11
CA LEU A 223 5.07 -35.70 -10.41
C LEU A 223 4.54 -36.29 -9.11
N ALA A 224 3.26 -36.65 -9.08
CA ALA A 224 2.66 -37.44 -8.01
C ALA A 224 2.25 -38.81 -8.53
N ILE A 225 2.43 -39.85 -7.72
CA ILE A 225 2.06 -41.22 -8.05
C ILE A 225 1.09 -41.71 -6.99
N LEU A 226 -0.05 -42.21 -7.43
CA LEU A 226 -1.12 -42.71 -6.58
C LEU A 226 -1.15 -44.23 -6.64
N TYR A 227 -0.72 -44.89 -5.56
CA TYR A 227 -0.72 -46.34 -5.43
C TYR A 227 -1.95 -46.83 -4.67
N PHE A 228 -2.88 -47.47 -5.37
CA PHE A 228 -4.01 -48.19 -4.78
C PHE A 228 -3.63 -49.62 -4.43
N THR A 229 -3.87 -50.02 -3.17
CA THR A 229 -3.51 -51.32 -2.59
C THR A 229 -4.66 -51.89 -1.76
N ALA A 230 -4.53 -53.14 -1.32
CA ALA A 230 -5.31 -53.71 -0.23
C ALA A 230 -4.44 -54.64 0.63
N ALA A 231 -4.74 -54.79 1.92
CA ALA A 231 -3.98 -55.67 2.82
C ALA A 231 -4.03 -57.16 2.43
N TRP A 232 -5.15 -57.60 1.87
CA TRP A 232 -5.39 -58.98 1.44
C TRP A 232 -4.77 -59.32 0.07
N CYS A 233 -4.29 -58.32 -0.68
CA CYS A 233 -3.73 -58.49 -2.01
C CYS A 233 -2.27 -59.00 -1.98
N GLY A 234 -2.05 -60.23 -2.45
CA GLY A 234 -0.72 -60.86 -2.53
C GLY A 234 0.30 -60.07 -3.38
N PRO A 235 0.00 -59.72 -4.64
CA PRO A 235 0.89 -58.90 -5.46
C PRO A 235 1.21 -57.52 -4.85
N CYS A 236 0.26 -56.92 -4.13
CA CYS A 236 0.45 -55.65 -3.45
C CYS A 236 1.51 -55.75 -2.33
N ARG A 237 1.55 -56.87 -1.60
CA ARG A 237 2.58 -57.14 -0.59
C ARG A 237 3.98 -57.24 -1.21
N PHE A 238 4.09 -57.75 -2.44
CA PHE A 238 5.36 -57.86 -3.15
C PHE A 238 5.87 -56.50 -3.66
N ILE A 239 4.98 -55.67 -4.23
CA ILE A 239 5.39 -54.38 -4.81
C ILE A 239 5.50 -53.24 -3.78
N SER A 240 4.86 -53.36 -2.61
CA SER A 240 4.90 -52.30 -1.59
C SER A 240 6.32 -51.92 -1.12
N PRO A 241 7.26 -52.87 -0.84
CA PRO A 241 8.64 -52.51 -0.52
C PRO A 241 9.38 -51.83 -1.68
N VAL A 242 9.10 -52.25 -2.91
CA VAL A 242 9.68 -51.65 -4.13
C VAL A 242 9.20 -50.21 -4.27
N TYR A 243 7.91 -49.95 -4.05
CA TYR A 243 7.35 -48.60 -4.08
C TYR A 243 8.00 -47.68 -3.04
N THR A 244 8.24 -48.17 -1.82
CA THR A 244 8.97 -47.42 -0.78
C THR A 244 10.42 -47.13 -1.19
N ASN A 245 11.12 -48.10 -1.80
CA ASN A 245 12.48 -47.89 -2.30
C ASN A 245 12.52 -46.86 -3.43
N LEU A 246 11.53 -46.88 -4.33
CA LEU A 246 11.38 -45.88 -5.39
C LEU A 246 11.12 -44.49 -4.81
N ALA A 247 10.38 -44.37 -3.70
CA ALA A 247 10.21 -43.10 -3.00
C ALA A 247 11.56 -42.52 -2.56
N GLY A 248 12.42 -43.33 -1.94
CA GLY A 248 13.78 -42.93 -1.57
C GLY A 248 14.67 -42.59 -2.78
N LYS A 249 14.53 -43.34 -3.88
CA LYS A 249 15.31 -43.12 -5.12
C LYS A 249 14.91 -41.84 -5.86
N TYR A 250 13.64 -41.45 -5.81
CA TYR A 250 13.10 -40.28 -6.50
C TYR A 250 12.52 -39.28 -5.48
N PRO A 251 13.35 -38.62 -4.66
CA PRO A 251 12.88 -37.80 -3.56
C PRO A 251 12.01 -36.61 -3.99
N LYS A 252 12.15 -36.14 -5.24
CA LYS A 252 11.35 -35.07 -5.85
C LYS A 252 10.01 -35.54 -6.44
N VAL A 253 9.73 -36.83 -6.47
CA VAL A 253 8.43 -37.37 -6.86
C VAL A 253 7.60 -37.60 -5.60
N VAL A 254 6.29 -37.33 -5.67
CA VAL A 254 5.37 -37.48 -4.54
C VAL A 254 4.75 -38.88 -4.59
N PHE A 255 5.07 -39.72 -3.62
CA PHE A 255 4.56 -41.09 -3.55
C PHE A 255 3.38 -41.15 -2.58
N LEU A 256 2.18 -41.39 -3.11
CA LEU A 256 0.95 -41.52 -2.35
C LEU A 256 0.50 -42.98 -2.32
N LYS A 257 -0.06 -43.43 -1.21
CA LYS A 257 -0.60 -44.77 -1.03
C LYS A 257 -2.02 -44.67 -0.50
N VAL A 258 -2.94 -45.37 -1.14
CA VAL A 258 -4.36 -45.46 -0.76
C VAL A 258 -4.69 -46.93 -0.57
N ASP A 259 -5.16 -47.29 0.63
CA ASP A 259 -5.80 -48.59 0.82
C ASP A 259 -7.27 -48.48 0.41
N ILE A 260 -7.72 -49.34 -0.50
CA ILE A 260 -9.09 -49.28 -1.04
C ILE A 260 -10.15 -49.61 0.01
N ASP A 261 -9.79 -50.34 1.07
CA ASP A 261 -10.69 -50.67 2.16
C ASP A 261 -10.80 -49.50 3.16
N GLU A 262 -9.70 -48.77 3.37
CA GLU A 262 -9.66 -47.62 4.30
C GLU A 262 -10.23 -46.33 3.68
N ALA A 263 -10.03 -46.12 2.37
CA ALA A 263 -10.42 -44.91 1.64
C ALA A 263 -11.26 -45.26 0.40
N ALA A 264 -12.39 -45.94 0.62
CA ALA A 264 -13.30 -46.40 -0.43
C ALA A 264 -13.89 -45.26 -1.28
N ASP A 265 -14.06 -44.07 -0.71
CA ASP A 265 -14.50 -42.86 -1.41
C ASP A 265 -13.49 -42.44 -2.49
N VAL A 266 -12.20 -42.51 -2.17
CA VAL A 266 -11.11 -42.26 -3.12
C VAL A 266 -11.08 -43.32 -4.20
N ALA A 267 -11.12 -44.60 -3.82
CA ALA A 267 -11.08 -45.72 -4.76
C ALA A 267 -12.25 -45.67 -5.77
N GLY A 268 -13.45 -45.32 -5.30
CA GLY A 268 -14.62 -45.15 -6.16
C GLY A 268 -14.48 -43.99 -7.14
N ARG A 269 -13.99 -42.83 -6.70
CA ARG A 269 -13.77 -41.65 -7.58
C ARG A 269 -12.76 -41.91 -8.68
N TRP A 270 -11.73 -42.70 -8.39
CA TRP A 270 -10.68 -43.08 -9.34
C TRP A 270 -11.01 -44.35 -10.14
N ASN A 271 -12.23 -44.89 -9.98
CA ASN A 271 -12.74 -46.06 -10.69
C ASN A 271 -11.75 -47.26 -10.67
N VAL A 272 -11.20 -47.55 -9.49
CA VAL A 272 -10.18 -48.61 -9.33
C VAL A 272 -10.82 -49.99 -9.45
N ALA A 273 -10.58 -50.67 -10.56
CA ALA A 273 -11.14 -52.00 -10.83
C ALA A 273 -10.28 -53.17 -10.29
N SER A 274 -9.00 -52.95 -10.04
CA SER A 274 -8.07 -53.97 -9.56
C SER A 274 -6.92 -53.35 -8.77
N VAL A 275 -6.33 -54.11 -7.84
CA VAL A 275 -5.13 -53.72 -7.09
C VAL A 275 -4.00 -54.74 -7.31
N PRO A 276 -2.72 -54.31 -7.36
CA PRO A 276 -2.25 -52.92 -7.24
C PRO A 276 -2.48 -52.12 -8.53
N THR A 277 -2.82 -50.84 -8.41
CA THR A 277 -2.89 -49.90 -9.55
C THR A 277 -2.18 -48.59 -9.20
N PHE A 278 -1.44 -48.05 -10.16
CA PHE A 278 -0.65 -46.82 -10.03
C PHE A 278 -1.12 -45.79 -11.06
N PHE A 279 -1.46 -44.60 -10.61
CA PHE A 279 -1.74 -43.46 -11.49
C PHE A 279 -0.63 -42.42 -11.37
N PHE A 280 -0.23 -41.82 -12.49
CA PHE A 280 0.79 -40.78 -12.56
C PHE A 280 0.11 -39.45 -12.85
N ILE A 281 0.31 -38.48 -11.96
CA ILE A 281 -0.32 -37.16 -12.03
C ILE A 281 0.75 -36.10 -12.15
N LYS A 282 0.66 -35.27 -13.20
CA LYS A 282 1.54 -34.10 -13.40
C LYS A 282 0.67 -32.90 -13.79
N ASN A 283 0.91 -31.75 -13.17
CA ASN A 283 0.15 -30.52 -13.40
C ASN A 283 -1.38 -30.70 -13.26
N GLY A 284 -1.80 -31.47 -12.24
CA GLY A 284 -3.21 -31.74 -11.94
C GLY A 284 -3.93 -32.68 -12.91
N ARG A 285 -3.21 -33.34 -13.84
CA ARG A 285 -3.78 -34.28 -14.81
C ARG A 285 -3.11 -35.64 -14.73
N GLU A 286 -3.89 -36.70 -14.96
CA GLU A 286 -3.33 -38.03 -15.19
C GLU A 286 -2.53 -38.04 -16.49
N VAL A 287 -1.27 -38.44 -16.42
CA VAL A 287 -0.35 -38.55 -17.56
C VAL A 287 -0.04 -40.00 -17.91
N ASP A 288 -0.24 -40.93 -16.98
CA ASP A 288 0.02 -42.35 -17.21
C ASP A 288 -0.59 -43.25 -16.11
N SER A 289 -0.63 -44.56 -16.34
CA SER A 289 -1.04 -45.56 -15.34
C SER A 289 -0.35 -46.92 -15.51
N VAL A 290 -0.29 -47.70 -14.43
CA VAL A 290 0.19 -49.10 -14.42
C VAL A 290 -0.77 -49.93 -13.59
N VAL A 291 -1.24 -51.05 -14.14
CA VAL A 291 -2.09 -52.02 -13.44
C VAL A 291 -1.30 -53.30 -13.21
N GLY A 292 -1.33 -53.82 -11.98
CA GLY A 292 -0.61 -55.01 -11.57
C GLY A 292 0.79 -54.75 -11.00
N ALA A 293 1.41 -55.80 -10.45
CA ALA A 293 2.71 -55.72 -9.79
C ALA A 293 3.88 -55.81 -10.79
N ASP A 294 4.02 -54.81 -11.68
CA ASP A 294 5.12 -54.70 -12.64
C ASP A 294 6.15 -53.63 -12.21
N ASN A 295 7.22 -54.07 -11.57
CA ASN A 295 8.31 -53.21 -11.09
C ASN A 295 8.98 -52.44 -12.23
N ASN A 296 9.20 -53.09 -13.38
CA ASN A 296 9.95 -52.52 -14.48
C ASN A 296 9.12 -51.44 -15.19
N ALA A 297 7.82 -51.68 -15.40
CA ALA A 297 6.93 -50.67 -15.98
C ALA A 297 6.77 -49.45 -15.07
N LEU A 298 6.62 -49.67 -13.76
CA LEU A 298 6.54 -48.60 -12.78
C LEU A 298 7.79 -47.71 -12.82
N GLU A 299 8.98 -48.29 -12.69
CA GLU A 299 10.23 -47.52 -12.68
C GLU A 299 10.50 -46.78 -14.01
N ARG A 300 10.22 -47.41 -15.16
CA ARG A 300 10.36 -46.75 -16.47
C ARG A 300 9.46 -45.51 -16.59
N LYS A 301 8.20 -45.61 -16.17
CA LYS A 301 7.25 -44.48 -16.23
C LYS A 301 7.62 -43.38 -15.25
N ILE A 302 8.16 -43.73 -14.08
CA ILE A 302 8.73 -42.73 -13.15
C ILE A 302 9.86 -41.98 -13.86
N ALA A 303 10.83 -42.68 -14.44
CA ALA A 303 11.94 -42.04 -15.14
C ALA A 303 11.48 -41.16 -16.31
N GLN A 304 10.45 -41.60 -17.05
CA GLN A 304 9.86 -40.85 -18.15
C GLN A 304 9.23 -39.51 -17.69
N HIS A 305 8.49 -39.52 -16.58
CA HIS A 305 7.67 -38.38 -16.17
C HIS A 305 8.30 -37.52 -15.06
N ALA A 306 9.28 -38.04 -14.32
CA ALA A 306 9.95 -37.35 -13.21
C ALA A 306 10.96 -36.28 -13.65
N SER A 307 11.33 -36.24 -14.93
CA SER A 307 12.22 -35.20 -15.46
C SER A 307 11.54 -33.82 -15.38
N PRO A 308 12.25 -32.76 -14.95
CA PRO A 308 11.79 -31.40 -15.16
C PRO A 308 11.72 -31.15 -16.67
N LEU A 309 10.62 -30.57 -17.14
CA LEU A 309 10.63 -29.85 -18.42
C LEU A 309 11.43 -28.56 -18.24
#